data_AF-A0A2A4FLH3-F1
#
_entry.id   AF-A0A2A4FLH3-F1
#
_cell.length_a   1.000
_cell.length_b   1.000
_cell.length_c   1.000
_cell.angle_alpha   90.00
_cell.angle_beta   90.00
_cell.angle_gamma   90.00
#
_symmetry.space_group_name_H-M   'P 1'
#
loop_
_entity.id
_entity.type
_entity.pdbx_description
1 polymer ?
#
loop_
_entity_poly.entity_id
_entity_poly.type
_entity_poly.pdbx_seq_one_letter_code
_entity_poly.pdbx_strand_id
1 'polypeptide(L)'
;MTRPGFIAAWAASQRIYDPENPGAKVAKIIGGYVEKNINNPDPKQRWSNTCAVRMSYILNHAGLTIPAIPGKTVSGADKRQYFFRVKDLIAFLEQRWGKPEIVKYPPSGGGTLASKKGIVLFEVSGWDDAQGHATLFDGKACYDHCYFNEPEARYRTDRANFWSLP
;
A
#
# COMPACT_ATOMS: atom_id res chain seq x y z
N MET A 1 2.61 19.83 4.26
CA MET A 1 3.43 18.86 5.04
C MET A 1 4.27 18.09 4.03
N THR A 2 5.57 17.91 4.29
CA THR A 2 6.50 17.29 3.34
C THR A 2 6.22 15.79 3.17
N ARG A 3 6.33 15.30 1.94
CA ARG A 3 6.24 13.86 1.63
C ARG A 3 7.54 13.16 2.08
N PRO A 4 7.48 11.89 2.53
CA PRO A 4 8.68 11.16 2.90
C PRO A 4 9.57 10.90 1.68
N GLY A 5 10.88 10.79 1.90
CA GLY A 5 11.83 10.49 0.83
C GLY A 5 11.64 9.07 0.27
N PHE A 6 11.71 8.93 -1.04
CA PHE A 6 11.49 7.67 -1.74
C PHE A 6 12.46 6.57 -1.31
N ILE A 7 13.74 6.90 -1.11
CA ILE A 7 14.77 5.93 -0.68
C ILE A 7 14.42 5.33 0.68
N ALA A 8 13.95 6.14 1.63
CA ALA A 8 13.55 5.65 2.95
C ALA A 8 12.30 4.77 2.86
N ALA A 9 11.32 5.16 2.04
CA ALA A 9 10.12 4.37 1.78
C ALA A 9 10.46 3.02 1.13
N TRP A 10 11.33 3.02 0.11
CA TRP A 10 11.78 1.82 -0.57
C TRP A 10 12.56 0.88 0.36
N ALA A 11 13.48 1.41 1.16
CA ALA A 11 14.20 0.62 2.15
C ALA A 11 13.24 -0.03 3.18
N ALA A 12 12.18 0.68 3.59
CA ALA A 12 11.15 0.12 4.46
C ALA A 12 10.32 -0.97 3.76
N SER A 13 10.03 -0.82 2.46
CA SER A 13 9.24 -1.80 1.72
C SER A 13 9.94 -3.17 1.62
N GLN A 14 11.26 -3.16 1.42
CA GLN A 14 12.07 -4.39 1.39
C GLN A 14 12.09 -5.12 2.73
N ARG A 15 11.91 -4.41 3.85
CA ARG A 15 11.87 -5.06 5.18
C ARG A 15 10.55 -5.76 5.43
N ILE A 16 9.44 -5.17 5.01
CA ILE A 16 8.08 -5.64 5.34
C ILE A 16 7.52 -6.64 4.35
N TYR A 17 8.10 -6.75 3.17
CA TYR A 17 7.61 -7.64 2.12
C TYR A 17 8.35 -8.98 2.11
N ASP A 18 7.57 -10.03 1.86
CA ASP A 18 8.05 -11.38 1.62
C ASP A 18 7.10 -11.98 0.57
N PRO A 19 7.59 -12.35 -0.62
CA PRO A 19 6.73 -12.87 -1.69
C PRO A 19 6.14 -14.24 -1.37
N GLU A 20 6.77 -15.04 -0.52
CA GLU A 20 6.28 -16.39 -0.19
C GLU A 20 5.12 -16.35 0.81
N ASN A 21 5.23 -15.50 1.83
CA ASN A 21 4.16 -15.31 2.81
C ASN A 21 4.07 -13.85 3.30
N PRO A 22 3.45 -12.96 2.50
CA PRO A 22 3.35 -11.54 2.84
C PRO A 22 2.62 -11.30 4.16
N GLY A 23 1.58 -12.08 4.45
CA GLY A 23 0.78 -11.96 5.68
C GLY A 23 1.58 -12.30 6.93
N ALA A 24 2.24 -13.46 6.95
CA ALA A 24 3.03 -13.89 8.10
C ALA A 24 4.23 -12.97 8.37
N LYS A 25 4.89 -12.47 7.32
CA LYS A 25 5.97 -11.49 7.46
C LYS A 25 5.49 -10.21 8.13
N VAL A 26 4.36 -9.67 7.67
CA VAL A 26 3.75 -8.45 8.23
C VAL A 26 3.38 -8.65 9.69
N ALA A 27 2.72 -9.77 10.02
CA ALA A 27 2.35 -10.12 11.38
C ALA A 27 3.57 -10.17 12.30
N LYS A 28 4.63 -10.88 11.88
CA LYS A 28 5.88 -11.01 12.65
C LYS A 28 6.60 -9.69 12.87
N ILE A 29 6.67 -8.83 11.85
CA ILE A 29 7.43 -7.57 11.93
C ILE A 29 6.71 -6.52 12.76
N ILE A 30 5.39 -6.39 12.57
CA ILE A 30 4.63 -5.31 13.21
C ILE A 30 4.12 -5.72 14.59
N GLY A 31 3.73 -6.99 14.77
CA GLY A 31 3.20 -7.50 16.03
C GLY A 31 1.90 -6.81 16.48
N GLY A 32 1.58 -6.93 17.77
CA GLY A 32 0.50 -6.17 18.40
C GLY A 32 -0.88 -6.51 17.86
N TYR A 33 -1.75 -5.51 17.70
CA TYR A 33 -3.08 -5.75 17.14
C TYR A 33 -3.05 -6.08 15.66
N VAL A 34 -2.02 -5.65 14.92
CA VAL A 34 -1.85 -6.05 13.51
C VAL A 34 -1.67 -7.56 13.40
N GLU A 35 -0.74 -8.13 14.16
CA GLU A 35 -0.54 -9.58 14.22
C GLU A 35 -1.80 -10.33 14.66
N LYS A 36 -2.47 -9.87 15.72
CA LYS A 36 -3.72 -10.50 16.20
C LYS A 36 -4.80 -10.58 15.13
N ASN A 37 -4.95 -9.56 14.30
CA ASN A 37 -5.96 -9.55 13.24
C ASN A 37 -5.55 -10.41 12.03
N ILE A 38 -4.27 -10.42 11.65
CA ILE A 38 -3.77 -11.28 10.55
C ILE A 38 -3.85 -12.76 10.95
N ASN A 39 -3.54 -13.08 12.20
CA ASN A 39 -3.55 -14.45 12.72
C ASN A 39 -4.87 -14.83 13.40
N ASN A 40 -5.95 -14.07 13.20
CA ASN A 40 -7.22 -14.33 13.87
C ASN A 40 -7.70 -15.76 13.57
N PRO A 41 -8.03 -16.59 14.58
CA PRO A 41 -8.47 -17.96 14.36
C PRO A 41 -9.80 -18.03 13.60
N ASP A 42 -10.67 -17.04 13.74
CA ASP A 42 -11.92 -16.92 12.97
C ASP A 42 -11.63 -16.40 11.55
N PRO A 43 -11.84 -17.22 10.49
CA PRO A 43 -11.61 -16.80 9.11
C PRO A 43 -12.42 -15.57 8.68
N LYS A 44 -13.58 -15.33 9.30
CA LYS A 44 -14.43 -14.15 8.98
C LYS A 44 -13.84 -12.85 9.50
N GLN A 45 -12.98 -12.92 10.52
CA GLN A 45 -12.33 -11.76 11.12
C GLN A 45 -10.85 -11.64 10.72
N ARG A 46 -10.29 -12.71 10.14
CA ARG A 46 -8.91 -12.77 9.69
C ARG A 46 -8.67 -11.82 8.52
N TRP A 47 -7.61 -11.02 8.63
CA TRP A 47 -7.18 -10.19 7.50
C TRP A 47 -6.42 -11.01 6.46
N SER A 48 -6.98 -11.10 5.25
CA SER A 48 -6.33 -11.72 4.10
C SER A 48 -5.46 -10.73 3.32
N ASN A 49 -5.87 -9.47 3.24
CA ASN A 49 -5.16 -8.44 2.48
C ASN A 49 -4.38 -7.50 3.40
N THR A 50 -3.05 -7.47 3.23
CA THR A 50 -2.14 -6.66 4.04
C THR A 50 -1.59 -5.42 3.32
N CYS A 51 -2.04 -5.08 2.10
CA CYS A 51 -1.44 -3.98 1.34
C CYS A 51 -1.51 -2.62 2.06
N ALA A 52 -2.65 -2.29 2.68
CA ALA A 52 -2.82 -1.06 3.45
C ALA A 52 -1.92 -1.04 4.70
N VAL A 53 -1.73 -2.19 5.33
CA VAL A 53 -0.87 -2.36 6.52
C VAL A 53 0.61 -2.20 6.11
N ARG A 54 1.03 -2.85 5.02
CA ARG A 54 2.38 -2.72 4.45
C ARG A 54 2.69 -1.27 4.09
N MET A 55 1.77 -0.59 3.41
CA MET A 55 1.96 0.83 3.08
C MET A 55 1.98 1.72 4.32
N SER A 56 1.16 1.43 5.34
CA SER A 56 1.21 2.15 6.62
C SER A 56 2.57 1.98 7.32
N TYR A 57 3.15 0.77 7.30
CA TYR A 57 4.50 0.51 7.80
C TYR A 57 5.54 1.33 7.04
N ILE A 58 5.51 1.27 5.71
CA ILE A 58 6.42 2.01 4.82
C ILE A 58 6.40 3.51 5.16
N LEU A 59 5.21 4.10 5.26
CA LEU A 59 5.02 5.51 5.57
C LEU A 59 5.54 5.88 6.97
N ASN A 60 5.18 5.10 7.98
CA ASN A 60 5.63 5.28 9.35
C ASN A 60 7.16 5.25 9.47
N HIS A 61 7.80 4.30 8.80
CA HIS A 61 9.26 4.12 8.83
C HIS A 61 10.01 5.06 7.88
N ALA A 62 9.31 5.71 6.95
CA ALA A 62 9.85 6.78 6.11
C ALA A 62 9.63 8.19 6.70
N GLY A 63 9.08 8.28 7.92
CA GLY A 63 8.95 9.53 8.68
C GLY A 63 7.55 10.15 8.69
N LEU A 64 6.56 9.56 8.01
CA LEU A 64 5.18 10.02 8.07
C LEU A 64 4.45 9.36 9.24
N THR A 65 4.17 10.13 10.30
CA THR A 65 3.40 9.63 11.44
C THR A 65 1.92 9.51 11.08
N ILE A 66 1.40 8.27 11.16
CA ILE A 66 -0.02 7.98 11.02
C ILE A 66 -0.69 8.14 12.40
N PRO A 67 -1.77 8.96 12.51
CA PRO A 67 -2.47 9.15 13.77
C PRO A 67 -3.38 7.95 14.10
N ALA A 68 -3.76 7.83 15.38
CA ALA A 68 -4.76 6.86 15.79
C ALA A 68 -6.15 7.36 15.37
N ILE A 69 -6.83 6.60 14.51
CA ILE A 69 -8.17 6.94 14.03
C ILE A 69 -9.11 5.76 14.32
N PRO A 70 -10.09 5.95 15.24
CA PRO A 70 -11.03 4.89 15.59
C PRO A 70 -11.69 4.25 14.37
N GLY A 71 -11.70 2.92 14.33
CA GLY A 71 -12.31 2.13 13.26
C GLY A 71 -11.57 2.19 11.91
N LYS A 72 -10.40 2.84 11.82
CA LYS A 72 -9.59 2.93 10.58
C LYS A 72 -8.15 2.47 10.77
N THR A 73 -7.58 2.68 11.97
CA THR A 73 -6.24 2.21 12.31
C THR A 73 -6.26 1.29 13.52
N VAL A 74 -5.26 0.41 13.60
CA VAL A 74 -4.92 -0.35 14.82
C VAL A 74 -3.45 -0.17 15.16
N SER A 75 -3.06 -0.45 16.40
CA SER A 75 -1.66 -0.31 16.82
C SER A 75 -0.84 -1.58 16.57
N GLY A 76 0.41 -1.40 16.14
CA GLY A 76 1.44 -2.45 16.19
C GLY A 76 2.02 -2.62 17.60
N ALA A 77 2.95 -3.55 17.75
CA ALA A 77 3.73 -3.71 18.99
C ALA A 77 4.65 -2.50 19.24
N ASP A 78 5.05 -1.82 18.17
CA ASP A 78 5.83 -0.58 18.15
C ASP A 78 5.03 0.68 18.54
N LYS A 79 3.75 0.52 18.92
CA LYS A 79 2.80 1.58 19.27
C LYS A 79 2.44 2.53 18.11
N ARG A 80 2.92 2.28 16.89
CA ARG A 80 2.52 3.03 15.69
C ARG A 80 1.16 2.58 15.18
N GLN A 81 0.55 3.39 14.32
CA GLN A 81 -0.81 3.17 13.82
C GLN A 81 -0.80 2.72 12.37
N TYR A 82 -1.67 1.76 12.05
CA TYR A 82 -1.70 1.06 10.77
C TYR A 82 -3.11 1.05 10.21
N PHE A 83 -3.29 1.63 9.02
CA PHE A 83 -4.52 1.44 8.26
C PHE A 83 -4.61 0.00 7.78
N PHE A 84 -5.80 -0.56 7.88
CA PHE A 84 -6.08 -1.93 7.43
C PHE A 84 -7.04 -1.98 6.24
N ARG A 85 -7.50 -0.82 5.74
CA ARG A 85 -8.29 -0.70 4.51
C ARG A 85 -7.66 0.32 3.58
N VAL A 86 -7.52 -0.06 2.31
CA VAL A 86 -6.92 0.79 1.27
C VAL A 86 -7.66 2.12 1.13
N LYS A 87 -9.00 2.08 1.13
CA LYS A 87 -9.83 3.29 1.02
C LYS A 87 -9.55 4.36 2.08
N ASP A 88 -9.27 3.94 3.32
CA ASP A 88 -8.99 4.89 4.41
C ASP A 88 -7.60 5.48 4.29
N LEU A 89 -6.64 4.66 3.86
CA LEU A 89 -5.28 5.11 3.57
C LEU A 89 -5.28 6.18 2.46
N ILE A 90 -6.05 5.97 1.38
CA ILE A 90 -6.20 6.98 0.31
C ILE A 90 -6.72 8.29 0.86
N ALA A 91 -7.86 8.24 1.55
CA ALA A 91 -8.49 9.45 2.08
C ALA A 91 -7.53 10.22 2.98
N PHE A 92 -6.70 9.51 3.76
CA PHE A 92 -5.64 10.12 4.55
C PHE A 92 -4.55 10.76 3.68
N LEU A 93 -4.04 10.07 2.65
CA LEU A 93 -3.02 10.62 1.77
C LEU A 93 -3.51 11.84 0.98
N GLU A 94 -4.75 11.82 0.49
CA GLU A 94 -5.40 12.96 -0.16
C GLU A 94 -5.52 14.16 0.79
N GLN A 95 -5.96 13.93 2.03
CA GLN A 95 -6.04 14.98 3.03
C GLN A 95 -4.66 15.57 3.37
N ARG A 96 -3.61 14.74 3.38
CA ARG A 96 -2.24 15.16 3.74
C ARG A 96 -1.50 15.86 2.59
N TRP A 97 -1.67 15.40 1.36
CA TRP A 97 -0.81 15.75 0.23
C TRP A 97 -1.55 16.27 -1.00
N GLY A 98 -2.88 16.42 -0.92
CA GLY A 98 -3.73 16.77 -2.04
C GLY A 98 -3.99 15.61 -2.98
N LYS A 99 -4.72 15.90 -4.06
CA LYS A 99 -5.12 14.91 -5.05
C LYS A 99 -3.89 14.25 -5.73
N PRO A 100 -3.96 12.95 -6.03
CA PRO A 100 -2.93 12.26 -6.79
C PRO A 100 -2.90 12.72 -8.25
N GLU A 101 -1.79 12.45 -8.94
CA GLU A 101 -1.78 12.36 -10.40
C GLU A 101 -2.56 11.10 -10.80
N ILE A 102 -3.62 11.26 -11.60
CA ILE A 102 -4.48 10.15 -12.00
C ILE A 102 -4.16 9.75 -13.44
N VAL A 103 -3.74 8.51 -13.63
CA VAL A 103 -3.59 7.90 -14.95
C VAL A 103 -4.72 6.91 -15.18
N LYS A 104 -5.61 7.20 -16.13
CA LYS A 104 -6.70 6.30 -16.52
C LYS A 104 -6.16 5.19 -17.41
N TYR A 105 -6.62 3.96 -17.18
CA TYR A 105 -6.19 2.77 -17.92
C TYR A 105 -4.66 2.71 -18.10
N PRO A 106 -3.89 2.73 -17.00
CA PRO A 106 -2.45 2.88 -17.09
C PRO A 106 -1.85 1.70 -17.87
N PRO A 107 -1.10 1.96 -18.96
CA PRO A 107 -0.58 0.91 -19.82
C PRO A 107 0.60 0.19 -19.19
N SER A 108 0.97 -0.95 -19.77
CA SER A 108 2.24 -1.64 -19.49
C SER A 108 3.42 -0.67 -19.43
N GLY A 109 4.34 -0.91 -18.49
CA GLY A 109 5.49 -0.04 -18.24
C GLY A 109 5.17 1.31 -17.58
N GLY A 110 3.92 1.56 -17.19
CA GLY A 110 3.52 2.71 -16.36
C GLY A 110 3.24 4.00 -17.12
N GLY A 111 3.43 4.05 -18.45
CA GLY A 111 3.07 5.20 -19.29
C GLY A 111 3.68 6.52 -18.79
N THR A 112 2.83 7.49 -18.45
CA THR A 112 3.27 8.80 -17.93
C THR A 112 3.92 8.75 -16.54
N LEU A 113 3.81 7.62 -15.85
CA LEU A 113 4.48 7.39 -14.58
C LEU A 113 5.90 6.85 -14.76
N ALA A 114 6.28 6.42 -15.96
CA ALA A 114 7.64 5.92 -16.23
C ALA A 114 8.69 6.92 -15.74
N SER A 115 9.74 6.41 -15.10
CA SER A 115 10.81 7.18 -14.45
C SER A 115 10.39 8.03 -13.23
N LYS A 116 9.09 8.12 -12.88
CA LYS A 116 8.63 8.76 -11.64
C LYS A 116 8.66 7.77 -10.48
N LYS A 117 9.04 8.29 -9.31
CA LYS A 117 9.18 7.51 -8.08
C LYS A 117 8.13 7.92 -7.07
N GLY A 118 7.44 6.96 -6.47
CA GLY A 118 6.44 7.31 -5.47
C GLY A 118 5.48 6.20 -5.09
N ILE A 119 4.37 6.61 -4.49
CA ILE A 119 3.27 5.71 -4.12
C ILE A 119 2.32 5.65 -5.30
N VAL A 120 1.95 4.44 -5.71
CA VAL A 120 0.89 4.19 -6.68
C VAL A 120 -0.19 3.34 -6.02
N LEU A 121 -1.43 3.76 -6.20
CA LEU A 121 -2.58 2.93 -5.92
C LEU A 121 -3.28 2.61 -7.22
N PHE A 122 -3.40 1.32 -7.50
CA PHE A 122 -4.23 0.80 -8.57
C PHE A 122 -5.66 0.60 -8.08
N GLU A 123 -6.63 1.15 -8.81
CA GLU A 123 -8.05 0.75 -8.73
C GLU A 123 -8.27 -0.33 -9.78
N VAL A 124 -8.53 -1.56 -9.33
CA VAL A 124 -8.58 -2.75 -10.18
C VAL A 124 -10.00 -3.31 -10.17
N SER A 125 -10.55 -3.48 -11.37
CA SER A 125 -11.83 -4.13 -11.62
C SER A 125 -11.65 -5.63 -11.87
N GLY A 126 -12.62 -6.41 -11.38
CA GLY A 126 -12.67 -7.88 -11.55
C GLY A 126 -12.06 -8.68 -10.40
N TRP A 127 -11.70 -8.02 -9.29
CA TRP A 127 -11.28 -8.69 -8.06
C TRP A 127 -12.46 -8.83 -7.10
N ASP A 128 -12.60 -10.02 -6.52
CA ASP A 128 -13.67 -10.32 -5.56
C ASP A 128 -13.31 -9.92 -4.13
N ASP A 129 -12.01 -9.84 -3.82
CA ASP A 129 -11.48 -9.69 -2.46
C ASP A 129 -10.93 -8.28 -2.16
N ALA A 130 -10.70 -7.46 -3.19
CA ALA A 130 -10.23 -6.09 -3.06
C ALA A 130 -10.66 -5.21 -4.23
N GLN A 131 -10.71 -3.89 -4.01
CA GLN A 131 -11.02 -2.90 -5.04
C GLN A 131 -9.76 -2.30 -5.68
N GLY A 132 -8.58 -2.83 -5.36
CA GLY A 132 -7.30 -2.27 -5.79
C GLY A 132 -6.09 -2.70 -4.97
N HIS A 133 -4.92 -2.14 -5.32
CA HIS A 133 -3.62 -2.45 -4.73
C HIS A 133 -2.75 -1.21 -4.53
N ALA A 134 -2.25 -0.99 -3.32
CA ALA A 134 -1.34 0.10 -2.99
C ALA A 134 0.12 -0.40 -2.95
N THR A 135 1.00 0.26 -3.70
CA THR A 135 2.42 -0.09 -3.78
C THR A 135 3.34 1.13 -3.94
N LEU A 136 4.65 0.91 -3.88
CA LEU A 136 5.67 1.87 -4.30
C LEU A 136 6.14 1.51 -5.70
N PHE A 137 6.31 2.52 -6.54
CA PHE A 137 6.86 2.42 -7.89
C PHE A 137 8.17 3.20 -7.98
N ASP A 138 9.24 2.60 -8.49
CA ASP A 138 10.57 3.22 -8.61
C ASP A 138 10.83 3.88 -9.98
N GLY A 139 9.79 3.98 -10.81
CA GLY A 139 9.89 4.46 -12.18
C GLY A 139 10.07 3.34 -13.21
N LYS A 140 10.28 2.10 -12.76
CA LYS A 140 10.41 0.91 -13.62
C LYS A 140 9.60 -0.28 -13.08
N ALA A 141 9.67 -0.54 -11.79
CA ALA A 141 9.06 -1.68 -11.12
C ALA A 141 8.39 -1.26 -9.80
N CYS A 142 7.49 -2.11 -9.33
CA CYS A 142 6.89 -1.97 -8.01
C CYS A 142 7.65 -2.84 -7.02
N TYR A 143 7.72 -2.43 -5.75
CA TYR A 143 8.48 -3.22 -4.76
C TYR A 143 7.88 -4.62 -4.54
N ASP A 144 6.58 -4.77 -4.81
CA ASP A 144 5.88 -6.06 -4.82
C ASP A 144 5.40 -6.44 -6.22
N HIS A 145 4.26 -5.92 -6.67
CA HIS A 145 3.67 -6.18 -7.96
C HIS A 145 3.00 -4.93 -8.51
N CYS A 146 3.27 -4.59 -9.76
CA CYS A 146 2.54 -3.54 -10.45
C CYS A 146 1.32 -4.14 -11.13
N TYR A 147 0.18 -3.47 -10.97
CA TYR A 147 -1.06 -3.84 -11.66
C TYR A 147 -1.34 -2.84 -12.79
N PHE A 148 -0.37 -2.67 -13.70
CA PHE A 148 -0.59 -1.96 -14.96
C PHE A 148 -1.40 -2.84 -15.92
N ASN A 149 -2.07 -2.25 -16.91
CA ASN A 149 -2.78 -3.06 -17.91
C ASN A 149 -1.79 -3.75 -18.84
N GLU A 150 -1.67 -5.06 -18.69
CA GLU A 150 -0.86 -5.95 -19.52
C GLU A 150 -1.78 -6.78 -20.45
N PRO A 151 -1.38 -7.08 -21.70
CA PRO A 151 -2.22 -7.82 -22.65
C PRO A 151 -2.70 -9.20 -22.13
N GLU A 152 -1.88 -9.87 -21.32
CA GLU A 152 -2.15 -11.21 -20.79
C GLU A 152 -2.84 -11.20 -19.42
N ALA A 153 -3.02 -10.03 -18.80
CA ALA A 153 -3.62 -9.92 -17.48
C ALA A 153 -5.12 -10.25 -17.50
N ARG A 154 -5.58 -11.00 -16.50
CA ARG A 154 -7.00 -11.31 -16.28
C ARG A 154 -7.73 -10.26 -15.41
N TYR A 155 -7.10 -9.12 -15.19
CA TYR A 155 -7.65 -7.99 -14.45
C TYR A 155 -7.67 -6.74 -15.33
N ARG A 156 -8.52 -5.76 -14.99
CA ARG A 156 -8.48 -4.45 -15.64
C ARG A 156 -8.23 -3.37 -14.59
N THR A 157 -7.16 -2.60 -14.77
CA THR A 157 -6.88 -1.45 -13.93
C THR A 157 -7.52 -0.21 -14.55
N ASP A 158 -8.49 0.37 -13.85
CA ASP A 158 -9.22 1.53 -14.32
C ASP A 158 -8.43 2.82 -14.10
N ARG A 159 -7.72 2.91 -12.97
CA ARG A 159 -6.97 4.10 -12.57
C ARG A 159 -5.72 3.72 -11.78
N ALA A 160 -4.63 4.45 -12.02
CA ALA A 160 -3.51 4.57 -11.11
C ALA A 160 -3.51 5.96 -10.47
N ASN A 161 -3.61 6.00 -9.15
CA ASN A 161 -3.51 7.19 -8.32
C ASN A 161 -2.07 7.31 -7.81
N PHE A 162 -1.34 8.32 -8.27
CA PHE A 162 0.09 8.44 -8.01
C PHE A 162 0.44 9.68 -7.17
N TRP A 163 1.24 9.49 -6.13
CA TRP A 163 1.92 10.56 -5.40
C TRP A 163 3.43 10.41 -5.54
N SER A 164 4.04 11.35 -6.25
CA SER A 164 5.50 11.45 -6.33
C SER A 164 6.11 11.62 -4.93
N LEU A 165 7.17 10.87 -4.64
CA LEU A 165 7.99 11.01 -3.45
C LEU A 165 9.37 11.57 -3.84
N PRO A 166 9.89 12.57 -3.10
CA PRO A 166 11.19 13.16 -3.38
C PRO A 166 12.37 12.20 -3.13
#